data_AF-A0A2D8MV79-F1
#
_entry.id   AF-A0A2D8MV79-F1
#
_cell.length_a   1.000
_cell.length_b   1.000
_cell.length_c   1.000
_cell.angle_alpha   90.00
_cell.angle_beta   90.00
_cell.angle_gamma   90.00
#
_symmetry.space_group_name_H-M   'P 1'
#
loop_
_entity.id
_entity.type
_entity.pdbx_description
1 polymer ?
#
loop_
_entity_poly.entity_id
_entity_poly.type
_entity_poly.pdbx_seq_one_letter_code
_entity_poly.pdbx_strand_id
1 'polypeptide(L)'
;MIDVLDHNKRSNLHWFLEKSRKIIHELDESNTIPLLVGGTGQYMWGILEGWDPPLIKPNEKLRFNIEKQIRDQGIEKVIQSYSKIYKLNENQDLENPRRLIRIIERLEAGFEGNSDRKIKNHNLDSL
;
A
#
# COMPACT_ATOMS: atom_id res chain seq x y z
N MET A 1 14.10 7.19 12.21
CA MET A 1 12.71 7.65 12.38
C MET A 1 12.16 7.15 13.71
N ILE A 2 12.30 7.93 14.78
CA ILE A 2 11.85 7.61 16.14
C ILE A 2 11.02 8.80 16.64
N ASP A 3 9.89 8.53 17.31
CA ASP A 3 8.98 9.56 17.86
C ASP A 3 8.51 10.62 16.85
N VAL A 4 8.39 10.23 15.58
CA VAL A 4 8.01 11.11 14.45
C VAL A 4 6.51 11.13 14.14
N LEU A 5 5.68 10.38 14.90
CA LEU A 5 4.25 10.25 14.66
C LEU A 5 3.48 10.10 15.97
N ASP A 6 2.41 10.89 16.12
CA ASP A 6 1.51 10.80 17.27
C ASP A 6 0.79 9.45 17.34
N HIS A 7 0.49 9.00 18.57
CA HIS A 7 -0.18 7.72 18.83
C HIS A 7 -1.56 7.56 18.18
N ASN A 8 -2.24 8.67 17.86
CA ASN A 8 -3.55 8.69 17.23
C ASN A 8 -3.49 8.70 15.68
N LYS A 9 -2.30 8.83 15.10
CA LYS A 9 -2.08 8.82 13.66
C LYS A 9 -1.60 7.43 13.22
N ARG A 10 -1.94 7.07 11.98
CA ARG A 10 -1.53 5.79 11.38
C ARG A 10 -0.37 6.01 10.43
N SER A 11 0.69 5.24 10.61
CA SER A 11 1.71 5.05 9.57
C SER A 11 1.24 3.99 8.58
N ASN A 12 1.67 4.15 7.32
CA ASN A 12 1.54 3.13 6.30
C ASN A 12 2.79 3.14 5.42
N LEU A 13 2.89 2.17 4.52
CA LEU A 13 4.04 2.05 3.63
C LEU A 13 4.30 3.34 2.83
N HIS A 14 3.26 3.94 2.24
CA HIS A 14 3.42 5.17 1.47
C HIS A 14 4.00 6.31 2.33
N TRP A 15 3.45 6.54 3.52
CA TRP A 15 3.96 7.54 4.46
C TRP A 15 5.42 7.29 4.83
N PHE A 16 5.80 6.03 5.06
CA PHE A 16 7.17 5.67 5.37
C PHE A 16 8.11 5.92 4.18
N LEU A 17 7.72 5.52 2.97
CA LEU A 17 8.53 5.71 1.77
C LEU A 17 8.77 7.20 1.48
N GLU A 18 7.73 8.02 1.55
CA GLU A 18 7.82 9.48 1.39
C GLU A 18 8.81 10.09 2.38
N LYS A 19 8.66 9.78 3.67
CA LYS A 19 9.51 10.35 4.72
C LYS A 19 10.95 9.87 4.63
N SER A 20 11.15 8.57 4.44
CA SER A 20 12.48 7.98 4.34
C SER A 20 13.23 8.47 3.11
N ARG A 21 12.58 8.54 1.93
CA ARG A 21 13.22 9.05 0.71
C ARG A 21 13.65 10.50 0.85
N LYS A 22 12.81 11.33 1.48
CA LYS A 22 13.17 12.73 1.76
C LYS A 22 14.41 12.83 2.66
N ILE A 23 14.42 12.09 3.77
CA ILE A 23 15.56 12.08 4.70
C ILE A 23 16.83 11.57 4.01
N ILE A 24 16.72 10.50 3.23
CA ILE A 24 17.86 9.94 2.50
C ILE A 24 18.42 10.97 1.51
N HIS A 25 17.55 11.63 0.73
CA HIS A 25 17.98 12.65 -0.20
C HIS A 25 18.70 13.82 0.50
N GLU A 26 18.17 14.28 1.63
CA GLU A 26 18.81 15.33 2.44
C GLU A 26 20.19 14.90 2.99
N LEU A 27 20.35 13.62 3.35
CA LEU A 27 21.62 13.07 3.81
C LEU A 27 22.63 12.94 2.66
N ASP A 28 22.19 12.48 1.48
CA ASP A 28 23.00 12.38 0.28
C ASP A 28 23.52 13.76 -0.17
N GLU A 29 22.66 14.78 -0.19
CA GLU A 29 23.06 16.18 -0.47
C GLU A 29 24.13 16.71 0.51
N SER A 30 24.16 16.16 1.74
CA SER A 30 25.16 16.49 2.75
C SER A 30 26.42 15.61 2.72
N ASN A 31 26.57 14.72 1.72
CA ASN A 31 27.60 13.69 1.63
C ASN A 31 27.64 12.75 2.86
N THR A 32 26.48 12.50 3.47
CA THR A 32 26.33 11.59 4.62
C THR A 32 25.68 10.30 4.16
N ILE A 33 26.33 9.16 4.41
CA ILE A 33 25.80 7.86 4.03
C ILE A 33 24.61 7.49 4.95
N PRO A 34 23.40 7.27 4.42
CA PRO A 34 22.25 6.87 5.24
C PRO A 34 22.38 5.40 5.67
N LEU A 35 22.17 5.14 6.96
CA LEU A 35 22.09 3.78 7.49
C LEU A 35 20.64 3.41 7.81
N LEU A 36 20.06 2.52 6.98
CA LEU A 36 18.70 2.02 7.20
C LEU A 36 18.71 0.84 8.18
N VAL A 37 18.17 1.07 9.38
CA VAL A 37 18.04 0.05 10.44
C VAL A 37 16.57 -0.16 10.83
N GLY A 38 16.20 -1.38 11.20
CA GLY A 38 14.86 -1.72 11.67
C GLY A 38 14.49 -3.20 11.46
N GLY A 39 13.23 -3.54 11.75
CA GLY A 39 12.71 -4.92 11.62
C GLY A 39 11.47 -5.08 10.74
N THR A 40 10.97 -3.99 10.13
CA THR A 40 9.78 -4.04 9.27
C THR A 40 10.17 -4.35 7.84
N GLY A 41 10.31 -5.64 7.51
CA GLY A 41 10.81 -6.10 6.20
C GLY A 41 10.09 -5.48 5.00
N GLN A 42 8.76 -5.35 5.05
CA GLN A 42 7.98 -4.70 3.97
C GLN A 42 8.44 -3.26 3.68
N TYR A 43 8.80 -2.51 4.71
CA TYR A 43 9.20 -1.11 4.57
C TYR A 43 10.62 -1.01 4.00
N MET A 44 11.51 -1.90 4.44
CA MET A 44 12.85 -2.02 3.87
C MET A 44 12.80 -2.37 2.38
N TRP A 45 12.06 -3.42 2.01
CA TRP A 45 11.88 -3.81 0.61
C TRP A 45 11.28 -2.69 -0.24
N GLY A 46 10.33 -1.94 0.30
CA GLY A 46 9.76 -0.81 -0.42
C GLY A 46 10.77 0.30 -0.76
N ILE A 47 11.78 0.52 0.08
CA ILE A 47 12.88 1.44 -0.22
C ILE A 47 13.82 0.80 -1.23
N LEU A 48 14.31 -0.40 -0.95
CA LEU A 48 15.33 -1.10 -1.74
C LEU A 48 14.87 -1.39 -3.17
N GLU A 49 13.60 -1.75 -3.35
CA GLU A 49 13.04 -2.06 -4.66
C GLU A 49 12.34 -0.87 -5.32
N GLY A 50 12.33 0.29 -4.68
CA GLY A 50 11.73 1.49 -5.25
C GLY A 50 10.23 1.39 -5.45
N TRP A 51 9.49 0.72 -4.57
CA TRP A 51 8.04 0.58 -4.71
C TRP A 51 7.34 1.94 -4.75
N ASP A 52 6.37 2.11 -5.64
CA ASP A 52 5.60 3.33 -5.80
C ASP A 52 4.11 3.03 -5.67
N PRO A 53 3.63 2.79 -4.42
CA PRO A 53 2.26 2.38 -4.19
C PRO A 53 1.27 3.49 -4.56
N PRO A 54 0.09 3.15 -5.10
CA PRO A 54 -0.88 4.15 -5.54
C PRO A 54 -1.43 4.97 -4.37
N LEU A 55 -1.63 6.27 -4.63
CA LEU A 55 -2.17 7.27 -3.71
C LEU A 55 -3.68 7.17 -3.55
N ILE A 56 -4.17 6.00 -3.15
CA ILE A 56 -5.61 5.75 -2.95
C ILE A 56 -5.87 5.70 -1.45
N LYS A 57 -6.55 6.73 -0.95
CA LYS A 57 -6.95 6.80 0.45
C LYS A 57 -7.99 5.71 0.77
N PRO A 58 -7.97 5.16 1.99
CA PRO A 58 -9.05 4.32 2.50
C PRO A 58 -10.42 5.01 2.37
N ASN A 59 -11.42 4.29 1.89
CA ASN A 59 -12.82 4.70 1.91
C ASN A 59 -13.54 3.94 3.03
N GLU A 60 -13.54 4.50 4.24
CA GLU A 60 -14.08 3.84 5.44
C GLU A 60 -15.55 3.42 5.29
N LYS A 61 -16.36 4.21 4.56
CA LYS A 61 -17.77 3.86 4.30
C LYS A 61 -17.88 2.62 3.40
N LEU A 62 -17.07 2.55 2.34
CA LEU A 62 -17.02 1.39 1.46
C LEU A 62 -16.56 0.14 2.22
N ARG A 63 -15.50 0.27 3.03
CA ARG A 63 -14.97 -0.83 3.86
C ARG A 63 -16.04 -1.38 4.79
N PHE A 64 -16.71 -0.51 5.54
CA PHE A 64 -17.77 -0.91 6.45
C PHE A 64 -18.89 -1.67 5.74
N ASN A 65 -19.31 -1.19 4.57
CA ASN A 65 -20.37 -1.84 3.79
C ASN A 65 -19.96 -3.23 3.30
N ILE A 66 -18.74 -3.39 2.77
CA ILE A 66 -18.25 -4.68 2.29
C ILE A 66 -18.04 -5.64 3.47
N GLU A 67 -17.46 -5.18 4.58
CA GLU A 67 -17.29 -5.99 5.79
C GLU A 67 -18.63 -6.49 6.33
N LYS A 68 -19.67 -5.65 6.28
CA LYS A 68 -21.04 -6.06 6.63
C LYS A 68 -21.56 -7.12 5.66
N GLN A 69 -21.41 -6.93 4.35
CA GLN A 69 -21.82 -7.92 3.35
C GLN A 69 -21.11 -9.27 3.55
N ILE A 70 -19.80 -9.27 3.80
CA ILE A 70 -19.02 -10.49 4.06
C ILE A 70 -19.54 -11.20 5.30
N ARG A 71 -19.84 -10.46 6.36
CA ARG A 71 -20.39 -11.01 7.61
C ARG A 71 -21.77 -11.63 7.44
N ASP A 72 -22.65 -10.95 6.70
CA ASP A 72 -24.05 -11.32 6.56
C ASP A 72 -24.25 -12.44 5.52
N GLN A 73 -23.41 -12.49 4.47
CA GLN A 73 -23.63 -13.34 3.29
C GLN A 73 -22.50 -14.35 3.04
N GLY A 74 -21.33 -14.16 3.65
CA GLY A 74 -20.12 -14.93 3.37
C GLY A 74 -19.27 -14.32 2.24
N ILE A 75 -17.96 -14.54 2.29
CA ILE A 75 -17.01 -13.92 1.37
C ILE A 75 -17.19 -14.36 -0.09
N GLU A 76 -17.53 -15.62 -0.33
CA GLU A 76 -17.73 -16.18 -1.68
C GLU A 76 -18.85 -15.44 -2.44
N LYS A 77 -19.97 -15.16 -1.77
CA LYS A 77 -21.10 -14.42 -2.36
C LYS A 77 -20.72 -12.97 -2.68
N VAL A 78 -19.89 -12.36 -1.83
CA VAL A 78 -19.37 -11.02 -2.06
C VAL A 78 -18.45 -11.02 -3.29
N ILE A 79 -17.50 -11.96 -3.38
CA ILE A 79 -16.63 -12.11 -4.56
C ILE A 79 -17.47 -12.24 -5.84
N GLN A 80 -18.48 -13.11 -5.84
CA GLN A 80 -19.38 -13.31 -6.99
C GLN A 80 -20.21 -12.07 -7.35
N SER A 81 -20.55 -11.23 -6.36
CA SER A 81 -21.31 -10.01 -6.60
C SER A 81 -20.43 -8.93 -7.22
N TYR A 82 -19.21 -8.75 -6.69
CA TYR A 82 -18.26 -7.76 -7.19
C TYR A 82 -17.59 -8.16 -8.51
N SER A 83 -17.47 -9.47 -8.81
CA SER A 83 -16.94 -9.94 -10.10
C SER A 83 -17.84 -9.64 -11.29
N LYS A 84 -19.13 -9.33 -11.05
CA LYS A 84 -20.06 -8.86 -12.10
C LYS A 84 -19.85 -7.40 -12.47
N ILE A 85 -19.23 -6.63 -11.57
CA ILE A 85 -19.04 -5.18 -11.71
C ILE A 85 -17.60 -4.89 -12.12
N TYR A 86 -16.64 -5.59 -11.51
CA TYR A 86 -15.23 -5.38 -11.74
C TYR A 86 -14.55 -6.66 -12.22
N LYS A 87 -13.49 -6.49 -13.02
CA LYS A 87 -12.63 -7.58 -13.45
C LYS A 87 -11.68 -8.01 -12.32
N LEU A 88 -12.14 -8.90 -11.46
CA LEU A 88 -11.33 -9.53 -10.42
C LEU A 88 -10.41 -10.59 -11.03
N ASN A 89 -9.16 -10.66 -10.58
CA ASN A 89 -8.17 -11.62 -11.07
C ASN A 89 -8.04 -12.77 -10.06
N GLU A 90 -8.09 -14.02 -10.52
CA GLU A 90 -7.93 -15.23 -9.70
C GLU A 90 -6.55 -15.36 -9.04
N ASN A 91 -5.52 -14.72 -9.58
CA ASN A 91 -4.20 -14.63 -8.95
C ASN A 91 -4.17 -13.69 -7.73
N GLN A 92 -5.24 -12.92 -7.51
CA GLN A 92 -5.40 -12.12 -6.31
C GLN A 92 -5.93 -12.99 -5.17
N ASP A 93 -5.52 -12.67 -3.95
CA ASP A 93 -6.03 -13.33 -2.75
C ASP A 93 -7.40 -12.75 -2.38
N LEU A 94 -8.43 -13.19 -3.12
CA LEU A 94 -9.82 -12.74 -2.99
C LEU A 94 -10.49 -13.30 -1.74
N GLU A 95 -10.02 -14.43 -1.21
CA GLU A 95 -10.56 -15.07 0.00
C GLU A 95 -10.08 -14.40 1.30
N ASN A 96 -9.13 -13.48 1.21
CA ASN A 96 -8.77 -12.62 2.33
C ASN A 96 -9.65 -11.36 2.34
N PRO A 97 -10.54 -11.17 3.36
CA PRO A 97 -11.46 -10.03 3.39
C PRO A 97 -10.76 -8.68 3.24
N ARG A 98 -9.60 -8.51 3.90
CA ARG A 98 -8.86 -7.24 3.85
C ARG A 98 -8.29 -6.96 2.46
N ARG A 99 -7.80 -7.99 1.77
CA ARG A 99 -7.25 -7.84 0.41
C ARG A 99 -8.37 -7.61 -0.60
N LEU A 100 -9.47 -8.36 -0.52
CA LEU A 100 -10.65 -8.15 -1.37
C LEU A 100 -11.18 -6.72 -1.27
N ILE A 101 -11.39 -6.22 -0.04
CA ILE A 101 -11.85 -4.85 0.21
C ILE A 101 -10.89 -3.83 -0.43
N ARG A 102 -9.57 -4.01 -0.26
CA ARG A 102 -8.59 -3.09 -0.86
C ARG A 102 -8.56 -3.17 -2.38
N ILE A 103 -8.79 -4.34 -2.97
CA ILE A 103 -8.91 -4.50 -4.43
C ILE A 103 -10.12 -3.73 -4.95
N ILE A 104 -11.30 -3.95 -4.36
CA ILE A 104 -12.53 -3.24 -4.73
C ILE A 104 -12.37 -1.73 -4.55
N GLU A 105 -11.78 -1.29 -3.43
CA GLU A 105 -11.51 0.12 -3.15
C GLU A 105 -10.59 0.76 -4.21
N ARG A 106 -9.62 0.02 -4.74
CA ARG A 106 -8.75 0.49 -5.83
C ARG A 106 -9.51 0.61 -7.14
N LEU A 107 -10.31 -0.39 -7.48
CA LEU A 107 -11.08 -0.43 -8.73
C LEU A 107 -12.16 0.67 -8.73
N GLU A 108 -12.82 0.89 -7.60
CA GLU A 108 -13.79 1.99 -7.41
C GLU A 108 -13.14 3.37 -7.55
N ALA A 109 -11.88 3.51 -7.15
CA ALA A 109 -11.10 4.74 -7.36
C ALA A 109 -10.57 4.88 -8.81
N GLY A 110 -10.94 3.98 -9.73
CA GLY A 110 -10.50 3.99 -11.12
C GLY A 110 -9.04 3.52 -11.32
N PHE A 111 -8.44 2.83 -10.35
CA PHE A 111 -7.07 2.36 -10.46
C PHE A 111 -7.00 0.94 -11.03
N GLU A 112 -6.69 0.86 -12.33
CA GLU A 112 -6.44 -0.40 -13.04
C GLU A 112 -4.95 -0.80 -13.08
N GLY A 113 -4.08 -0.03 -12.40
CA GLY A 113 -2.63 -0.25 -12.43
C GLY A 113 -2.18 -1.50 -11.68
N ASN A 114 -1.02 -2.03 -12.09
CA ASN A 114 -0.41 -3.20 -11.47
C ASN A 114 0.07 -2.90 -10.04
N SER A 115 0.04 -3.89 -9.14
CA SER A 115 0.53 -3.73 -7.76
C SER A 115 2.03 -3.46 -7.66
N ASP A 116 2.77 -3.80 -8.73
CA ASP A 116 4.23 -3.88 -8.73
C ASP A 116 4.87 -2.61 -9.32
N ARG A 117 4.17 -1.47 -9.19
CA ARG A 117 4.68 -0.19 -9.68
C ARG A 117 5.95 0.16 -8.92
N LYS A 118 7.00 0.51 -9.67
CA LYS A 118 8.29 0.98 -9.16
C LYS A 118 8.57 2.39 -9.69
N ILE A 119 9.35 3.18 -8.95
CA ILE A 119 9.80 4.50 -9.41
C ILE A 119 10.65 4.34 -10.68
N LYS A 120 10.44 5.20 -11.67
CA LYS A 120 11.28 5.24 -12.87
C LYS A 120 12.69 5.72 -12.50
N ASN A 121 13.72 5.05 -13.04
CA ASN A 121 15.12 5.36 -12.75
C ASN A 121 15.46 5.27 -11.25
N HIS A 122 14.90 4.29 -10.54
CA HIS A 122 15.37 3.96 -9.18
C HIS A 122 16.82 3.47 -9.30
N ASN A 123 17.76 4.32 -8.89
CA ASN A 123 19.16 3.97 -8.78
C ASN A 123 19.52 3.89 -7.29
N LEU A 124 19.96 2.70 -6.87
CA LEU A 124 20.49 2.49 -5.52
C LEU A 124 21.87 3.15 -5.35
N ASP A 125 22.57 3.46 -6.44
CA ASP A 125 23.89 4.10 -6.39
C ASP A 125 23.81 5.60 -6.08
N SER A 126 22.59 6.17 -6.05
CA SER A 126 22.29 7.53 -5.58
C SER A 126 21.53 7.54 -4.25
N LEU A 127 21.62 6.45 -3.48
CA LEU A 127 21.05 6.30 -2.14
C LEU A 127 22.17 6.13 -1.11
#